data_AF-A0A9X6FFF7-F1
#
_entry.id   AF-A0A9X6FFF7-F1
#
_cell.length_a   1.000
_cell.length_b   1.000
_cell.length_c   1.000
_cell.angle_alpha   90.00
_cell.angle_beta   90.00
_cell.angle_gamma   90.00
#
_symmetry.space_group_name_H-M   'P 1'
#
loop_
_entity.id
_entity.type
_entity.pdbx_description
1 polymer ?
#
loop_
_entity_poly.entity_id
_entity_poly.type
_entity_poly.pdbx_seq_one_letter_code
_entity_poly.pdbx_strand_id
1 'polypeptide(L)' 'MKPGLKEQHIRTLRDLYAMKDNSHWRIECKKLGGAKDLKLESLQRDLDEINKWIGIRENELFEIMKEERAI' A
#
# COMPACT_ATOMS: atom_id res chain seq x y z
N MET A 1 -9.19 19.14 14.56
CA MET A 1 -8.70 18.28 13.46
C MET A 1 -9.79 18.20 12.39
N LYS A 2 -9.47 18.26 11.08
CA LYS A 2 -10.52 18.14 10.02
C LYS A 2 -10.98 16.68 9.95
N PRO A 3 -12.25 16.34 10.24
CA PRO A 3 -12.77 14.96 10.29
C PRO A 3 -12.76 14.18 8.96
N GLY A 4 -12.02 14.64 7.95
CA GLY A 4 -11.91 13.96 6.65
C GLY A 4 -10.49 13.50 6.33
N LEU A 5 -9.46 13.95 7.05
CA LEU A 5 -8.08 13.60 6.73
C LEU A 5 -7.76 12.16 7.17
N LYS A 6 -8.18 11.76 8.36
CA LYS A 6 -8.05 10.39 8.88
C LYS A 6 -8.73 9.38 7.96
N GLU A 7 -10.00 9.62 7.61
CA GLU A 7 -10.78 8.79 6.69
C GLU A 7 -10.15 8.71 5.31
N GLN A 8 -9.54 9.81 4.84
CA GLN A 8 -8.78 9.81 3.59
C GLN A 8 -7.54 8.90 3.67
N HIS A 9 -6.76 8.94 4.75
CA HIS A 9 -5.62 8.03 4.93
C HIS A 9 -6.07 6.58 5.03
N ILE A 10 -7.15 6.29 5.76
CA ILE A 10 -7.73 4.94 5.86
C ILE A 10 -8.16 4.42 4.48
N ARG A 11 -8.87 5.23 3.69
CA ARG A 11 -9.27 4.85 2.32
C ARG A 11 -8.05 4.60 1.44
N THR A 12 -7.07 5.50 1.49
CA THR A 12 -5.83 5.37 0.70
C THR A 12 -5.07 4.11 1.08
N LEU A 13 -4.97 3.79 2.38
CA LEU A 13 -4.34 2.55 2.86
C LEU A 13 -5.08 1.31 2.35
N ARG A 14 -6.42 1.31 2.38
CA ARG A 14 -7.20 0.20 1.81
C ARG A 14 -6.86 -0.05 0.35
N ASP A 15 -6.79 1.00 -0.47
CA ASP A 15 -6.46 0.88 -1.89
C ASP A 15 -5.02 0.38 -2.08
N LEU A 16 -4.06 0.88 -1.30
CA LEU A 16 -2.67 0.43 -1.34
C LEU A 16 -2.50 -1.03 -0.95
N TYR A 17 -3.21 -1.52 0.07
CA TYR A 17 -3.19 -2.94 0.42
C TYR A 17 -3.82 -3.82 -0.66
N ALA A 18 -4.93 -3.39 -1.28
CA ALA A 18 -5.51 -4.12 -2.42
C ALA A 18 -4.53 -4.20 -3.60
N MET A 19 -3.80 -3.12 -3.88
CA MET A 19 -2.73 -3.11 -4.88
C MET A 19 -1.57 -4.04 -4.49
N LYS A 20 -1.17 -4.05 -3.23
CA LYS A 20 -0.13 -4.94 -2.70
C LYS A 20 -0.49 -6.41 -2.90
N ASP A 21 -1.71 -6.80 -2.55
CA ASP A 21 -2.20 -8.18 -2.71
C ASP A 21 -2.23 -8.59 -4.19
N ASN A 22 -2.68 -7.68 -5.07
CA ASN A 22 -2.64 -7.90 -6.51
C ASN A 22 -1.21 -8.08 -7.03
N SER A 23 -0.26 -7.25 -6.58
CA SER A 23 1.15 -7.36 -6.94
C SER A 23 1.76 -8.68 -6.47
N HIS A 24 1.46 -9.12 -5.25
CA HIS A 24 1.85 -10.45 -4.77
C HIS A 24 1.30 -11.56 -5.66
N TRP A 25 0.01 -11.51 -5.99
CA TRP A 25 -0.60 -12.49 -6.90
C TRP A 25 0.09 -12.51 -8.27
N ARG A 26 0.38 -11.34 -8.86
CA ARG A 26 1.10 -11.24 -10.16
C ARG A 26 2.50 -11.83 -10.08
N ILE A 27 3.22 -11.61 -8.98
CA ILE A 27 4.54 -12.20 -8.73
C ILE A 27 4.45 -13.72 -8.69
N GLU A 28 3.50 -14.28 -7.94
CA GLU A 28 3.32 -15.74 -7.87
C GLU A 28 2.90 -16.34 -9.22
N CYS A 29 1.96 -15.70 -9.93
CA CYS A 29 1.62 -16.09 -11.30
C CYS A 29 2.85 -16.07 -12.23
N LYS A 30 3.74 -15.08 -12.09
CA LYS A 30 4.96 -15.01 -12.89
C LYS A 30 5.92 -16.16 -12.56
N LYS A 31 6.10 -16.49 -11.28
CA LYS A 31 6.94 -17.61 -10.84
C LYS A 31 6.44 -18.96 -11.39
N LEU A 32 5.13 -19.11 -11.55
CA LEU A 32 4.49 -20.29 -12.15
C LEU A 32 4.49 -20.29 -13.69
N GLY A 33 5.15 -19.33 -14.34
CA GLY A 33 5.25 -19.24 -15.81
C GLY A 33 4.11 -18.50 -16.50
N GLY A 34 3.19 -17.90 -15.74
CA GLY A 34 2.21 -16.92 -16.22
C GLY A 34 2.81 -15.53 -16.43
N ALA A 35 1.97 -14.52 -16.71
CA ALA A 35 2.38 -13.12 -16.85
C ALA A 35 3.62 -12.93 -17.78
N LYS A 36 3.59 -13.58 -18.96
CA LYS A 36 4.77 -13.74 -19.83
C LYS A 36 5.43 -12.42 -20.21
N ASP A 37 4.63 -11.38 -20.42
CA ASP A 37 5.10 -10.06 -20.88
C ASP A 37 5.71 -9.18 -19.77
N LEU A 38 5.55 -9.58 -18.51
CA LEU A 38 6.03 -8.80 -17.36
C LEU A 38 7.35 -9.37 -16.83
N LYS A 39 8.30 -8.50 -16.47
CA LYS A 39 9.54 -8.92 -15.81
C LYS A 39 9.30 -9.06 -14.31
N LEU A 40 9.82 -10.13 -13.70
CA LEU A 40 9.71 -10.35 -12.25
C LEU A 40 10.32 -9.18 -11.46
N GLU A 41 11.47 -8.66 -11.90
CA GLU A 41 12.11 -7.49 -11.31
C GLU A 41 11.26 -6.21 -11.36
N SER A 42 10.43 -6.06 -12.39
CA SER A 42 9.51 -4.92 -12.48
C SER A 42 8.38 -5.07 -11.48
N LEU A 43 7.80 -6.28 -11.38
CA LEU A 43 6.75 -6.57 -10.40
C LEU A 43 7.24 -6.40 -8.95
N GLN A 44 8.48 -6.81 -8.66
CA GLN A 44 9.07 -6.62 -7.34
C GLN A 44 9.28 -5.13 -7.03
N ARG A 45 9.77 -4.35 -8.00
CA ARG A 45 9.91 -2.89 -7.86
C ARG A 45 8.57 -2.20 -7.60
N ASP A 46 7.53 -2.58 -8.33
CA ASP A 46 6.18 -2.03 -8.12
C ASP A 46 5.67 -2.35 -6.71
N LEU A 47 5.91 -3.58 -6.21
CA LEU A 47 5.56 -3.99 -4.87
C LEU A 47 6.34 -3.20 -3.80
N ASP A 48 7.63 -2.98 -4.00
CA ASP A 48 8.48 -2.22 -3.07
C ASP A 48 8.02 -0.77 -2.97
N GLU A 49 7.64 -0.15 -4.10
CA GLU A 49 7.09 1.21 -4.11
C GLU A 49 5.73 1.26 -3.40
N ILE A 50 4.83 0.29 -3.61
CA ILE A 50 3.56 0.19 -2.88
C ILE A 50 3.82 0.09 -1.36
N ASN A 51 4.76 -0.76 -0.94
CA ASN A 51 5.10 -0.92 0.48
C ASN A 51 5.64 0.38 1.10
N LYS A 52 6.44 1.14 0.35
CA LYS A 52 6.93 2.45 0.79
C LYS A 52 5.76 3.43 1.01
N TRP A 53 4.80 3.47 0.09
CA TRP A 53 3.62 4.33 0.24
C TRP A 53 2.73 3.90 1.41
N ILE A 54 2.55 2.59 1.63
CA ILE A 54 1.84 2.08 2.82
C ILE A 54 2.49 2.62 4.09
N GLY A 55 3.81 2.46 4.24
CA GLY A 55 4.52 2.93 5.43
C GLY A 55 4.39 4.44 5.66
N ILE A 56 4.43 5.25 4.60
CA ILE A 56 4.19 6.70 4.70
C ILE A 56 2.77 6.97 5.22
N ARG A 57 1.74 6.33 4.63
CA ARG A 57 0.34 6.56 5.02
C ARG A 57 0.01 6.02 6.41
N GLU A 58 0.61 4.91 6.83
CA GLU A 58 0.49 4.38 8.19
C GLU A 58 1.08 5.35 9.21
N ASN A 59 2.26 5.92 8.94
CA ASN A 59 2.89 6.90 9.82
C ASN A 59 2.05 8.19 9.94
N GLU A 60 1.53 8.71 8.82
CA GLU A 60 0.65 9.88 8.84
C GLU A 60 -0.63 9.61 9.63
N LEU A 61 -1.26 8.44 9.44
CA LEU A 61 -2.44 8.03 10.19
C LEU A 61 -2.13 7.89 11.69
N PHE A 62 -0.97 7.33 12.03
CA PHE A 62 -0.53 7.18 13.41
C PHE A 62 -0.37 8.53 14.11
N GLU A 63 0.30 9.51 13.49
CA GLU A 63 0.45 10.84 14.09
C GLU A 63 -0.91 11.54 14.26
N ILE A 64 -1.82 11.42 13.29
CA ILE A 64 -3.21 11.92 13.42
C ILE A 64 -3.90 11.30 14.63
N MET A 65 -3.87 9.96 14.75
CA MET A 65 -4.54 9.26 15.86
C MET A 65 -3.91 9.59 17.22
N LYS A 66 -2.60 9.83 17.26
CA LYS A 66 -1.88 10.25 18.46
C LYS A 66 -2.28 11.66 18.89
N GLU A 67 -2.39 12.59 17.95
CA GLU A 67 -2.90 13.94 18.22
C GLU A 67 -4.36 13.91 18.73
N GLU A 68 -5.23 13.06 18.16
CA GLU A 68 -6.63 12.92 18.63
C GLU A 68 -6.73 12.45 20.08
N ARG A 69 -5.77 11.63 20.52
CA ARG A 69 -5.74 11.07 21.87
C ARG A 69 -5.15 12.02 22.92
N ALA A 70 -4.39 13.02 22.48
CA ALA A 70 -3.75 14.00 23.35
C ALA A 70 -4.64 15.20 23.71
N ILE A 71 -5.87 15.25 23.16
CA ILE A 71 -6.90 16.27 23.36
C ILE A 71 -8.01 15.68 24.22
#